data_AF-A0A8C0GKH1-F1
#
_entry.id   AF-A0A8C0GKH1-F1
#
_cell.length_a   1.000
_cell.length_b   1.000
_cell.length_c   1.000
_cell.angle_alpha   90.00
_cell.angle_beta   90.00
_cell.angle_gamma   90.00
#
_symmetry.space_group_name_H-M   'P 1'
#
loop_
_entity.id
_entity.type
_entity.pdbx_description
1 polymer ?
#
loop_
_entity_poly.entity_id
_entity_poly.type
_entity_poly.pdbx_seq_one_letter_code
_entity_poly.pdbx_strand_id
1 'polypeptide(L)'
;MVLIVHGFPSDVAALRFEWAWQHPHTSRRLCHVSRRAHRETRFDFHLRVLAYMLRAAPWCRLPLTVRWLEPGYCRDFPPALQPPLHIPLAFGQVQALGRAGGHVEQGQGEASPPLGQAAEAQRCSLCLKRLQDADDPPLRCFHSGCPLAAHPACLAREFLREEPEQFLPVEGHCPGCKNLLLWGDLIRYHQGCYGDLEEVPASSQGHWTEELQS
;
A
#
# COMPACT_ATOMS: atom_id res chain seq x y z
N MET A 1 -3.13 -4.71 20.94
CA MET A 1 -3.12 -3.57 19.97
C MET A 1 -4.45 -3.62 19.24
N VAL A 2 -5.24 -2.53 19.18
CA VAL A 2 -6.63 -2.59 18.65
C VAL A 2 -6.74 -2.17 17.19
N LEU A 3 -5.87 -1.27 16.74
CA LEU A 3 -5.82 -0.71 15.40
C LEU A 3 -4.37 -0.51 15.00
N ILE A 4 -4.08 -0.72 13.73
CA ILE A 4 -2.79 -0.43 13.12
C ILE A 4 -2.99 0.34 11.81
N VAL A 5 -1.97 1.09 11.42
CA VAL A 5 -1.85 1.65 10.07
C VAL A 5 -0.60 1.05 9.45
N HIS A 6 -0.72 0.49 8.25
CA HIS A 6 0.39 -0.14 7.53
C HIS A 6 0.37 0.22 6.04
N GLY A 7 1.33 -0.27 5.27
CA GLY A 7 1.51 0.10 3.85
C GLY A 7 2.40 1.33 3.62
N PHE A 8 3.17 1.75 4.63
CA PHE A 8 4.13 2.84 4.48
C PHE A 8 5.26 2.47 3.49
N PRO A 9 5.73 3.42 2.67
CA PRO A 9 6.81 3.17 1.71
C PRO A 9 8.20 2.97 2.37
N SER A 10 8.35 3.36 3.64
CA SER A 10 9.58 3.19 4.41
C SER A 10 9.33 3.32 5.92
N ASP A 11 10.25 2.79 6.72
CA ASP A 11 10.24 2.93 8.18
C ASP A 11 10.28 4.39 8.61
N VAL A 12 11.03 5.23 7.89
CA VAL A 12 11.08 6.68 8.15
C VAL A 12 9.72 7.33 7.94
N ALA A 13 8.96 6.93 6.92
CA ALA A 13 7.61 7.45 6.71
C ALA A 13 6.66 7.02 7.84
N ALA A 14 6.77 5.76 8.28
CA ALA A 14 6.01 5.24 9.41
C ALA A 14 6.34 5.97 10.72
N LEU A 15 7.62 6.17 11.05
CA LEU A 15 8.05 6.89 12.25
C LEU A 15 7.58 8.35 12.25
N ARG A 16 7.62 9.02 11.10
CA ARG A 16 7.10 10.40 10.98
C ARG A 16 5.59 10.47 11.18
N PHE A 17 4.86 9.45 10.71
CA PHE A 17 3.44 9.31 10.97
C PHE A 17 3.18 9.08 12.46
N GLU A 18 3.82 8.08 13.07
CA GLU A 18 3.70 7.74 14.48
C GLU A 18 3.97 8.96 15.37
N TRP A 19 5.08 9.66 15.14
CA TRP A 19 5.44 10.83 15.93
C TRP A 19 4.37 11.92 15.85
N ALA A 20 3.87 12.21 14.64
CA ALA A 20 2.82 13.21 14.45
C ALA A 20 1.50 12.80 15.12
N TRP A 21 1.20 11.49 15.14
CA TRP A 21 0.03 10.94 15.80
C TRP A 21 0.11 11.03 17.32
N GLN A 22 1.29 10.78 17.90
CA GLN A 22 1.56 10.94 19.33
C GLN A 22 1.63 12.41 19.77
N HIS A 23 2.04 13.31 18.88
CA HIS A 23 2.29 14.73 19.17
C HIS A 23 1.51 15.67 18.22
N PRO A 24 0.17 15.60 18.16
CA PRO A 24 -0.63 16.32 17.17
C PRO A 24 -0.47 17.84 17.26
N HIS A 25 -0.35 18.40 18.47
CA HIS A 25 -0.25 19.85 18.65
C HIS A 25 1.16 20.42 18.39
N THR A 26 2.19 19.58 18.39
CA THR A 26 3.56 19.96 18.01
C THR A 26 3.77 19.79 16.50
N SER A 27 3.02 18.86 15.89
CA SER A 27 3.04 18.64 14.44
C SER A 27 2.46 19.84 13.69
N ARG A 28 3.28 20.45 12.82
CA ARG A 28 2.85 21.56 11.95
C ARG A 28 1.62 21.23 11.10
N ARG A 29 1.41 19.95 10.79
CA ARG A 29 0.31 19.48 9.92
C ARG A 29 -1.00 19.28 10.67
N LEU A 30 -0.97 19.26 12.01
CA LEU A 30 -2.11 18.93 12.87
C LEU A 30 -2.39 20.03 13.91
N CYS A 31 -1.79 21.21 13.76
CA CYS A 31 -2.01 22.34 14.65
C CYS A 31 -3.48 22.82 14.71
N HIS A 32 -4.24 22.56 13.64
CA HIS A 32 -5.67 22.85 13.54
C HIS A 32 -6.55 21.84 14.30
N VAL A 33 -6.01 20.69 14.69
CA VAL A 33 -6.76 19.66 15.41
C VAL A 33 -7.01 20.13 16.83
N SER A 34 -8.28 20.28 17.20
CA SER A 34 -8.68 20.70 18.54
C SER A 34 -8.16 19.72 19.59
N ARG A 35 -7.71 20.27 20.73
CA ARG A 35 -7.28 19.51 21.90
C ARG A 35 -8.37 18.56 22.39
N ARG A 36 -7.96 17.50 23.08
CA ARG A 36 -8.88 16.51 23.65
C ARG A 36 -9.92 17.19 24.55
N ALA A 37 -11.19 16.94 24.29
CA ALA A 37 -12.26 17.43 25.15
C ALA A 37 -12.28 16.65 26.48
N HIS A 38 -12.77 17.27 27.56
CA HIS A 38 -12.77 16.63 28.89
C HIS A 38 -13.55 15.28 28.91
N ARG A 39 -14.61 15.18 28.11
CA ARG A 39 -15.45 13.96 28.00
C ARG A 39 -14.95 12.95 26.95
N GLU A 40 -13.95 13.33 26.15
CA GLU A 40 -13.41 12.49 25.07
C GLU A 40 -12.39 11.51 25.64
N THR A 41 -12.55 10.23 25.30
CA THR A 41 -11.57 9.22 25.72
C THR A 41 -10.24 9.47 25.00
N ARG A 42 -9.15 8.94 25.55
CA ARG A 42 -7.85 9.00 24.86
C ARG A 42 -7.92 8.29 23.51
N PHE A 43 -8.68 7.20 23.43
CA PHE A 43 -8.83 6.42 22.21
C PHE A 43 -9.57 7.21 21.13
N ASP A 44 -10.74 7.78 21.44
CA ASP A 44 -11.54 8.57 20.48
C ASP A 44 -10.76 9.80 19.99
N PHE A 45 -10.01 10.44 20.88
CA PHE A 45 -9.12 11.54 20.51
C PHE A 45 -8.08 11.13 19.47
N HIS A 46 -7.36 10.01 19.69
CA HIS A 46 -6.33 9.57 18.75
C HIS A 46 -6.96 9.02 17.46
N LEU A 47 -8.14 8.40 17.51
CA LEU A 47 -8.86 8.00 16.30
C LEU A 47 -9.26 9.23 15.46
N ARG A 48 -9.72 10.30 16.10
CA ARG A 48 -10.00 11.57 15.42
C ARG A 48 -8.74 12.19 14.83
N VAL A 49 -7.62 12.20 15.56
CA VAL A 49 -6.32 12.66 15.03
C VAL A 49 -5.91 11.84 13.80
N LEU A 50 -6.05 10.52 13.87
CA LEU A 50 -5.79 9.62 12.74
C LEU A 50 -6.65 10.01 11.53
N ALA A 51 -7.94 10.28 11.72
CA ALA A 51 -8.85 10.72 10.67
C ALA A 51 -8.34 11.99 9.93
N TYR A 52 -7.83 12.97 10.69
CA TYR A 52 -7.20 14.16 10.10
C TYR A 52 -5.90 13.82 9.35
N MET A 53 -5.07 12.95 9.91
CA MET A 53 -3.81 12.55 9.31
C MET A 53 -4.00 11.86 7.96
N LEU A 54 -4.96 10.94 7.83
CA LEU A 54 -5.26 10.23 6.58
C LEU A 54 -5.72 11.17 5.45
N ARG A 55 -6.12 12.40 5.77
CA ARG A 55 -6.56 13.43 4.82
C ARG A 55 -5.57 14.57 4.63
N ALA A 56 -4.45 14.55 5.36
CA ALA A 56 -3.42 15.57 5.28
C ALA A 56 -2.20 15.07 4.48
N ALA A 57 -1.63 15.94 3.65
CA ALA A 57 -0.34 15.67 3.03
C ALA A 57 0.74 15.50 4.12
N PRO A 58 1.73 14.61 3.94
CA PRO A 58 1.96 13.77 2.76
C PRO A 58 1.19 12.44 2.76
N TRP A 59 0.44 12.13 3.83
CA TRP A 59 -0.10 10.79 4.08
C TRP A 59 -1.32 10.44 3.23
N CYS A 60 -2.11 11.45 2.83
CA CYS A 60 -3.36 11.26 2.09
C CYS A 60 -3.22 10.73 0.66
N ARG A 61 -2.01 10.50 0.16
CA ARG A 61 -1.75 9.84 -1.14
C ARG A 61 -0.90 8.58 -1.00
N LEU A 62 -0.52 8.22 0.22
CA LEU A 62 0.23 7.00 0.48
C LEU A 62 -0.71 5.79 0.41
N PRO A 63 -0.23 4.63 -0.04
CA PRO A 63 -1.03 3.41 -0.11
C PRO A 63 -1.17 2.76 1.26
N LEU A 64 -1.75 3.51 2.20
CA LEU A 64 -1.94 3.08 3.57
C LEU A 64 -3.15 2.16 3.68
N THR A 65 -3.19 1.38 4.74
CA THR A 65 -4.35 0.59 5.14
C THR A 65 -4.54 0.74 6.63
N VAL A 66 -5.77 1.04 7.04
CA VAL A 66 -6.14 1.09 8.46
C VAL A 66 -6.77 -0.26 8.79
N ARG A 67 -6.15 -1.00 9.71
CA ARG A 67 -6.58 -2.36 10.04
C ARG A 67 -6.99 -2.45 11.51
N TRP A 68 -8.23 -2.88 11.74
CA TRP A 68 -8.76 -3.20 13.05
C TRP A 68 -8.38 -4.63 13.43
N LEU A 69 -7.61 -4.77 14.52
CA LEU A 69 -7.18 -6.08 15.01
C LEU A 69 -8.20 -6.69 15.97
N GLU A 70 -8.96 -5.85 16.66
CA GLU A 70 -9.98 -6.25 17.63
C GLU A 70 -11.33 -5.63 17.26
N PRO A 71 -12.27 -6.41 16.68
CA PRO A 71 -13.56 -5.90 16.22
C PRO A 71 -14.37 -5.18 17.30
N GLY A 72 -14.24 -5.60 18.57
CA GLY A 72 -14.94 -4.99 19.70
C GLY A 72 -14.56 -3.52 19.98
N TYR A 73 -13.43 -3.04 19.45
CA TYR A 73 -13.00 -1.65 19.58
C TYR A 73 -13.20 -0.82 18.29
N CYS A 74 -13.77 -1.43 17.24
CA CYS A 74 -14.04 -0.72 15.99
C CYS A 74 -14.97 0.47 16.24
N ARG A 75 -14.62 1.60 15.63
CA ARG A 75 -15.41 2.83 15.65
C ARG A 75 -15.47 3.41 14.25
N ASP A 76 -16.60 4.01 13.94
CA ASP A 76 -16.74 4.73 12.69
C ASP A 76 -15.95 6.03 12.71
N PHE A 77 -15.34 6.36 11.58
CA PHE A 77 -14.79 7.68 11.37
C PHE A 77 -15.93 8.72 11.29
N PRO A 78 -15.73 9.96 11.76
CA PRO A 78 -16.72 11.01 11.57
C PRO A 78 -17.05 11.18 10.07
N PRO A 79 -18.31 11.43 9.68
CA PRO A 79 -18.69 11.52 8.26
C PRO A 79 -17.86 12.52 7.44
N ALA A 80 -17.45 13.64 8.04
CA ALA A 80 -16.61 14.65 7.41
C ALA A 80 -15.12 14.25 7.28
N LEU A 81 -14.69 13.20 7.99
CA LEU A 81 -13.30 12.76 8.11
C LEU A 81 -13.13 11.29 7.73
N GLN A 82 -13.97 10.79 6.84
CA GLN A 82 -13.79 9.46 6.25
C GLN A 82 -12.42 9.36 5.56
N PRO A 83 -11.72 8.23 5.67
CA PRO A 83 -10.49 7.99 4.91
C PRO A 83 -10.73 8.15 3.40
N PRO A 84 -9.71 8.60 2.64
CA PRO A 84 -9.75 8.53 1.19
C PRO A 84 -10.04 7.10 0.69
N LEU A 85 -10.73 6.97 -0.45
CA LEU A 85 -11.19 5.67 -0.98
C LEU A 85 -10.06 4.67 -1.23
N HIS A 86 -8.86 5.13 -1.58
CA HIS A 86 -7.69 4.28 -1.79
C HIS A 86 -7.01 3.81 -0.50
N ILE A 87 -7.47 4.28 0.67
CA ILE A 87 -6.99 3.85 1.99
C ILE A 87 -8.06 2.93 2.59
N PRO A 88 -7.99 1.61 2.36
CA PRO A 88 -9.01 0.69 2.84
C PRO A 88 -9.02 0.57 4.36
N LEU A 89 -10.21 0.30 4.89
CA LEU A 89 -10.42 -0.23 6.23
C LEU A 89 -10.44 -1.75 6.15
N ALA A 90 -9.57 -2.42 6.89
CA ALA A 90 -9.47 -3.87 6.92
C ALA A 90 -9.66 -4.41 8.35
N PHE A 91 -9.96 -5.70 8.48
CA PHE A 91 -10.17 -6.36 9.77
C PHE A 91 -9.33 -7.64 9.90
N GLY A 92 -8.96 -7.99 11.13
CA GLY A 92 -8.20 -9.20 11.45
C GLY A 92 -6.68 -8.99 11.52
N GLN A 93 -5.94 -10.07 11.78
CA GLN A 93 -4.49 -10.03 12.00
C GLN A 93 -3.70 -9.70 10.72
N VAL A 94 -2.43 -9.29 10.90
CA VAL A 94 -1.48 -9.09 9.80
C VAL A 94 -0.66 -10.36 9.63
N GLN A 95 -0.63 -10.88 8.41
CA GLN A 95 0.30 -11.93 8.04
C GLN A 95 1.58 -11.27 7.53
N ALA A 96 2.69 -11.50 8.23
CA ALA A 96 4.00 -11.12 7.72
C ALA A 96 4.42 -12.18 6.69
N LEU A 97 4.25 -11.88 5.40
CA LEU A 97 4.96 -12.67 4.41
C LEU A 97 6.44 -12.32 4.50
N GLY A 98 7.25 -13.34 4.78
CA GLY A 98 8.66 -13.27 4.45
C GLY A 98 8.77 -12.90 2.98
N ARG A 99 9.61 -11.91 2.65
CA ARG A 99 10.03 -11.72 1.26
C ARG A 99 10.38 -13.10 0.75
N ALA A 100 9.65 -13.59 -0.25
CA ALA A 100 10.11 -14.72 -1.03
C ALA A 100 11.41 -14.26 -1.67
N GLY A 101 12.52 -14.42 -0.95
CA GLY A 101 13.83 -14.42 -1.54
C GLY A 101 13.75 -15.55 -2.55
N GLY A 102 13.62 -15.19 -3.82
CA GLY A 102 13.82 -16.11 -4.91
C GLY A 102 15.28 -16.55 -4.91
N HIS A 103 15.66 -17.38 -3.95
CA HIS A 103 16.70 -18.36 -4.16
C HIS A 103 16.07 -19.35 -5.13
N VAL A 104 16.31 -19.11 -6.41
CA VAL A 104 16.22 -20.15 -7.42
C VAL A 104 17.21 -21.21 -6.98
N GLU A 105 16.72 -22.28 -6.36
CA GLU A 105 17.49 -23.51 -6.23
C GLU A 105 17.78 -23.99 -7.66
N GLN A 106 19.01 -23.74 -8.12
CA GLN A 106 19.57 -24.42 -9.28
C GLN A 106 19.70 -25.91 -8.90
N GLY A 107 18.64 -26.65 -9.09
CA GLY A 107 18.70 -28.10 -9.23
C GLY A 107 19.64 -28.41 -10.39
N GLN A 108 20.79 -29.01 -10.06
CA GLN A 108 21.70 -29.60 -11.02
C GLN A 108 20.97 -30.75 -11.72
N GLY A 109 20.43 -30.45 -12.90
CA GLY A 109 19.94 -31.43 -13.87
C GLY A 109 20.46 -31.01 -15.23
N GLU A 110 21.43 -31.79 -15.73
CA GLU A 110 22.09 -31.61 -17.03
C GLU A 110 21.07 -31.61 -18.19
N ALA A 111 20.88 -30.45 -18.83
CA ALA A 111 20.57 -30.36 -20.25
C ALA A 111 20.81 -28.91 -20.71
N SER A 112 21.89 -28.72 -21.48
CA SER A 112 22.25 -27.44 -22.10
C SER A 112 21.14 -26.95 -23.04
N PRO A 113 20.60 -25.72 -22.90
CA PRO A 113 19.81 -25.11 -23.96
C PRO A 113 20.74 -24.54 -25.05
N PRO A 114 20.30 -24.52 -26.32
CA PRO A 114 21.11 -24.01 -27.41
C PRO A 114 21.32 -22.48 -27.28
N LEU A 115 22.53 -22.05 -27.64
CA LEU A 115 22.88 -20.65 -27.86
C LEU A 115 21.89 -19.99 -28.85
N GLY A 116 21.43 -18.78 -28.50
CA GLY A 116 20.93 -17.83 -29.50
C GLY A 116 19.45 -17.47 -29.43
N GLN A 117 19.00 -16.88 -28.31
CA GLN A 117 17.91 -15.90 -28.35
C GLN A 117 18.35 -14.70 -27.52
N ALA A 118 18.78 -13.63 -28.20
CA ALA A 118 18.97 -12.35 -27.55
C ALA A 118 17.61 -11.99 -26.92
N ALA A 119 17.55 -11.91 -25.59
CA ALA A 119 16.37 -11.42 -24.89
C ALA A 119 15.97 -10.09 -25.54
N GLU A 120 14.85 -10.08 -26.27
CA GLU A 120 14.36 -8.87 -26.92
C GLU A 120 14.17 -7.83 -25.82
N ALA A 121 15.01 -6.79 -25.84
CA ALA A 121 14.99 -5.74 -24.84
C ALA A 121 13.59 -5.13 -24.80
N GLN A 122 12.82 -5.42 -23.77
CA GLN A 122 11.46 -4.92 -23.63
C GLN A 122 11.49 -3.39 -23.62
N ARG A 123 10.52 -2.78 -24.31
CA ARG A 123 10.41 -1.32 -24.43
C ARG A 123 9.25 -0.82 -23.60
N CYS A 124 9.44 0.34 -22.99
CA CYS A 124 8.39 1.05 -22.29
C CYS A 124 7.26 1.39 -23.26
N SER A 125 6.02 1.00 -22.93
CA SER A 125 4.84 1.28 -23.76
C SER A 125 4.52 2.78 -23.92
N LEU A 126 5.14 3.64 -23.12
CA LEU A 126 4.89 5.09 -23.10
C LEU A 126 5.98 5.90 -23.79
N CYS A 127 7.25 5.67 -23.47
CA CYS A 127 8.36 6.45 -24.03
C CYS A 127 9.13 5.70 -25.13
N LEU A 128 8.80 4.43 -25.38
CA LEU A 128 9.43 3.54 -26.38
C LEU A 128 10.93 3.28 -26.18
N LYS A 129 11.51 3.78 -25.08
CA LYS A 129 12.90 3.50 -24.67
C LYS A 129 12.98 2.12 -24.01
N ARG A 130 14.18 1.53 -23.99
CA ARG A 130 14.44 0.24 -23.33
C ARG A 130 14.10 0.32 -21.84
N LEU A 131 13.49 -0.74 -21.34
CA LEU A 131 13.36 -1.01 -19.92
C LEU A 131 14.71 -1.56 -19.45
N GLN A 132 15.16 -1.12 -18.27
CA GLN A 132 16.39 -1.63 -17.65
C GLN A 132 15.99 -2.64 -16.57
N ASP A 133 16.68 -3.77 -16.50
CA ASP A 133 16.27 -4.87 -15.60
C ASP A 133 16.97 -4.83 -14.22
N ALA A 134 18.07 -4.07 -14.06
CA ALA A 134 18.93 -4.20 -12.87
C ALA A 134 18.51 -3.31 -11.69
N ASP A 135 18.29 -2.00 -11.91
CA ASP A 135 18.11 -1.03 -10.82
C ASP A 135 16.67 -0.49 -10.69
N ASP A 136 15.88 -0.52 -11.76
CA ASP A 136 14.51 0.01 -11.78
C ASP A 136 13.63 -0.81 -12.73
N PRO A 137 13.12 -1.98 -12.27
CA PRO A 137 12.32 -2.85 -13.10
C PRO A 137 11.02 -2.16 -13.56
N PRO A 138 10.46 -2.57 -14.71
CA PRO A 138 9.24 -1.96 -15.22
C PRO A 138 8.02 -2.26 -14.34
N LEU A 139 7.14 -1.27 -14.19
CA LEU A 139 5.79 -1.53 -13.72
C LEU A 139 4.99 -2.26 -14.79
N ARG A 140 4.33 -3.34 -14.37
CA ARG A 140 3.44 -4.16 -15.21
C ARG A 140 2.03 -4.10 -14.67
N CYS A 141 1.05 -4.06 -15.56
CA CYS A 141 -0.35 -4.17 -15.17
C CYS A 141 -0.60 -5.54 -14.52
N PHE A 142 -1.33 -5.57 -13.40
CA PHE A 142 -1.74 -6.81 -12.73
C PHE A 142 -2.97 -7.48 -13.35
N HIS A 143 -3.66 -6.83 -14.30
CA HIS A 143 -4.77 -7.45 -15.02
C HIS A 143 -4.26 -8.48 -16.03
N SER A 144 -4.89 -9.66 -16.02
CA SER A 144 -4.53 -10.79 -16.87
C SER A 144 -4.56 -10.42 -18.35
N GLY A 145 -3.53 -10.85 -19.09
CA GLY A 145 -3.40 -10.61 -20.53
C GLY A 145 -3.04 -9.17 -20.93
N CYS A 146 -2.85 -8.24 -19.99
CA CYS A 146 -2.46 -6.87 -20.34
C CYS A 146 -0.95 -6.79 -20.68
N PRO A 147 -0.56 -6.30 -21.87
CA PRO A 147 0.85 -6.23 -22.27
C PRO A 147 1.59 -4.99 -21.74
N LEU A 148 0.97 -4.18 -20.87
CA LEU A 148 1.57 -2.94 -20.39
C LEU A 148 2.85 -3.24 -19.60
N ALA A 149 3.97 -2.68 -20.07
CA ALA A 149 5.22 -2.57 -19.32
C ALA A 149 5.76 -1.15 -19.50
N ALA A 150 5.95 -0.42 -18.40
CA ALA A 150 6.38 0.98 -18.46
C ALA A 150 7.38 1.31 -17.35
N HIS A 151 8.24 2.31 -17.58
CA HIS A 151 9.04 2.89 -16.50
C HIS A 151 8.11 3.45 -15.42
N PRO A 152 8.43 3.30 -14.12
CA PRO A 152 7.64 3.87 -13.05
C PRO A 152 7.38 5.37 -13.25
N ALA A 153 8.42 6.12 -13.60
CA ALA A 153 8.31 7.56 -13.87
C ALA A 153 7.42 7.90 -15.06
N CYS A 154 7.41 7.09 -16.13
CA CYS A 154 6.54 7.34 -17.28
C CYS A 154 5.08 7.10 -16.92
N LEU A 155 4.80 6.00 -16.23
CA LEU A 155 3.43 5.68 -15.85
C LEU A 155 2.88 6.65 -14.79
N ALA A 156 3.73 7.07 -13.84
CA ALA A 156 3.35 8.10 -12.86
C ALA A 156 2.94 9.41 -13.55
N ARG A 157 3.74 9.88 -14.52
CA ARG A 157 3.40 11.10 -15.29
C ARG A 157 2.10 10.96 -16.07
N GLU A 158 1.82 9.78 -16.59
CA GLU A 158 0.55 9.52 -17.28
C GLU A 158 -0.63 9.63 -16.32
N PHE A 159 -0.52 9.04 -15.13
CA PHE A 159 -1.60 9.08 -14.13
C PHE A 159 -1.78 10.48 -13.52
N LEU A 160 -0.71 11.28 -13.50
CA LEU A 160 -0.70 12.64 -12.95
C LEU A 160 -1.04 13.73 -13.98
N ARG A 161 -1.45 13.38 -15.20
CA ARG A 161 -1.72 14.36 -16.27
C ARG A 161 -2.71 15.45 -15.85
N GLU A 162 -3.75 15.06 -15.12
CA GLU A 162 -4.80 15.98 -14.60
C GLU A 162 -4.44 16.59 -13.24
N GLU A 163 -3.33 16.18 -12.61
CA GLU A 163 -2.86 16.63 -11.29
C GLU A 163 -1.35 16.97 -11.30
N PRO A 164 -0.89 17.93 -12.14
CA PRO A 164 0.55 18.15 -12.38
C PRO A 164 1.34 18.63 -11.15
N GLU A 165 0.66 19.18 -10.15
CA GLU A 165 1.25 19.63 -8.87
C GLU A 165 1.54 18.47 -7.90
N GLN A 166 1.02 17.27 -8.20
CA GLN A 166 1.19 16.09 -7.38
C GLN A 166 2.39 15.27 -7.85
N PHE A 167 3.11 14.68 -6.90
CA PHE A 167 4.29 13.84 -7.20
C PHE A 167 3.99 12.34 -7.16
N LEU A 168 2.95 11.94 -6.43
CA LEU A 168 2.58 10.55 -6.22
C LEU A 168 1.17 10.32 -6.79
N PRO A 169 0.99 9.47 -7.82
CA PRO A 169 -0.34 9.11 -8.27
C PRO A 169 -1.08 8.33 -7.18
N VAL A 170 -2.39 8.51 -7.09
CA VAL A 170 -3.26 7.66 -6.26
C VAL A 170 -3.83 6.54 -7.11
N GLU A 171 -4.36 6.89 -8.28
CA GLU A 171 -4.97 5.98 -9.24
C GLU A 171 -4.77 6.49 -10.66
N GLY A 172 -5.03 5.62 -11.64
CA GLY A 172 -5.07 6.00 -13.05
C GLY A 172 -5.51 4.84 -13.94
N HIS A 173 -5.92 5.15 -15.17
CA HIS A 173 -6.36 4.14 -16.12
C HIS A 173 -5.18 3.54 -16.88
N CYS A 174 -5.09 2.21 -16.90
CA CYS A 174 -4.05 1.49 -17.63
C CYS A 174 -4.03 1.89 -19.12
N PRO A 175 -2.91 2.38 -19.69
CA PRO A 175 -2.86 2.74 -21.10
C PRO A 175 -3.13 1.57 -22.05
N GLY A 176 -2.84 0.33 -21.63
CA GLY A 176 -3.05 -0.90 -22.40
C GLY A 176 -4.49 -1.44 -22.31
N CYS A 177 -4.93 -1.86 -21.12
CA CYS A 177 -6.25 -2.51 -20.93
C CYS A 177 -7.37 -1.55 -20.51
N LYS A 178 -7.08 -0.27 -20.25
CA LYS A 178 -8.02 0.76 -19.77
C LYS A 178 -8.67 0.52 -18.41
N ASN A 179 -8.41 -0.60 -17.74
CA ASN A 179 -8.85 -0.81 -16.37
C ASN A 179 -8.25 0.21 -15.41
N LEU A 180 -8.99 0.57 -14.38
CA LEU A 180 -8.52 1.41 -13.29
C LEU A 180 -7.43 0.65 -12.50
N LEU A 181 -6.34 1.34 -12.19
CA LEU A 181 -5.24 0.85 -11.36
C LEU A 181 -5.04 1.78 -10.18
N LEU A 182 -5.02 1.23 -8.96
CA LEU A 182 -4.50 1.94 -7.80
C LEU A 182 -2.97 1.91 -7.84
N TRP A 183 -2.34 3.06 -7.63
CA TRP A 183 -0.88 3.15 -7.65
C TRP A 183 -0.24 2.28 -6.57
N GLY A 184 -0.83 2.28 -5.36
CA GLY A 184 -0.39 1.44 -4.26
C GLY A 184 -0.33 -0.05 -4.60
N ASP A 185 -1.40 -0.53 -5.22
CA ASP A 185 -1.54 -1.93 -5.65
C ASP A 185 -0.54 -2.30 -6.73
N LEU A 186 -0.32 -1.39 -7.68
CA LEU A 186 0.68 -1.57 -8.72
C LEU A 186 2.10 -1.67 -8.17
N ILE A 187 2.44 -0.85 -7.17
CA ILE A 187 3.74 -0.92 -6.48
C ILE A 187 3.87 -2.21 -5.66
N ARG A 188 2.82 -2.62 -4.94
CA ARG A 188 2.82 -3.90 -4.21
C ARG A 188 2.98 -5.08 -5.17
N TYR A 189 2.32 -5.04 -6.32
CA TYR A 189 2.44 -6.09 -7.36
C TYR A 189 3.85 -6.17 -7.91
N HIS A 190 4.44 -5.01 -8.21
CA HIS A 190 5.83 -4.93 -8.63
C HIS A 190 6.81 -5.48 -7.57
N GLN A 191 6.52 -5.28 -6.28
CA GLN A 191 7.34 -5.80 -5.17
C GLN A 191 7.07 -7.28 -4.84
N GLY A 192 6.10 -7.94 -5.50
CA GLY A 192 5.71 -9.32 -5.22
C GLY A 192 4.84 -9.48 -3.97
N CYS A 193 4.24 -8.41 -3.47
CA CYS A 193 3.41 -8.39 -2.25
C CYS A 193 1.92 -8.11 -2.57
N TYR A 194 1.45 -8.51 -3.76
CA TYR A 194 0.07 -8.26 -4.21
C TYR A 194 -0.75 -9.54 -4.14
N GLY A 195 -1.82 -9.52 -3.34
CA GLY A 195 -2.69 -10.67 -3.10
C GLY A 195 -3.36 -10.69 -1.73
N ASP A 196 -2.75 -10.08 -0.70
CA ASP A 196 -3.24 -10.19 0.69
C ASP A 196 -4.32 -9.18 1.10
N LEU A 197 -5.11 -8.69 0.13
CA LEU A 197 -6.29 -7.87 0.40
C LEU A 197 -7.59 -8.68 0.48
N GLU A 198 -7.55 -10.00 0.22
CA GLU A 198 -8.68 -10.86 0.52
C GLU A 198 -8.81 -11.03 2.04
N GLU A 199 -9.86 -10.41 2.58
CA GLU A 199 -10.34 -10.59 3.94
C GLU A 199 -10.60 -12.08 4.16
N VAL A 200 -9.78 -12.74 4.98
CA VAL A 200 -10.16 -14.04 5.53
C VAL A 200 -11.44 -13.82 6.34
N PRO A 201 -12.60 -14.39 5.96
CA PRO A 201 -13.81 -14.21 6.73
C PRO A 201 -13.57 -14.76 8.13
N ALA A 202 -13.99 -14.00 9.14
CA ALA A 202 -13.81 -14.28 10.56
C ALA A 202 -14.48 -15.60 11.06
N SER A 203 -14.96 -16.45 10.16
CA SER A 203 -15.75 -17.65 10.47
C SER A 203 -14.94 -18.95 10.54
N SER A 204 -13.62 -18.95 10.34
CA SER A 204 -12.85 -20.22 10.33
C SER A 204 -11.63 -20.27 11.24
N GLN A 205 -11.43 -19.31 12.15
CA GLN A 205 -10.37 -19.42 13.16
C GLN A 205 -11.00 -19.49 14.54
N GLY A 206 -10.80 -20.62 15.20
CA GLY A 206 -11.12 -20.83 16.60
C GLY A 206 -10.60 -19.67 17.45
N HIS A 207 -11.38 -19.34 18.46
CA HIS A 207 -11.10 -18.29 19.42
C HIS A 207 -9.77 -18.59 20.13
N TRP A 208 -8.68 -17.95 19.68
CA TRP A 208 -7.30 -18.14 20.15
C TRP A 208 -7.06 -18.08 21.67
N THR A 209 -8.06 -17.70 22.49
CA THR A 209 -7.91 -17.74 23.95
C THR A 209 -8.04 -19.14 24.56
N GLU A 210 -8.47 -20.15 23.81
CA GLU A 210 -8.53 -21.53 24.30
C GLU A 210 -7.16 -22.25 24.28
N GLU A 211 -6.21 -21.83 23.45
CA GLU A 211 -4.88 -22.46 23.34
C GLU A 211 -3.85 -21.94 24.37
N LEU A 212 -4.20 -20.94 25.17
CA LEU A 212 -3.35 -20.44 26.26
C LEU A 212 -3.66 -21.09 27.62
N GLN A 213 -4.54 -22.09 27.67
CA GLN A 213 -4.93 -22.80 28.88
C GLN A 213 -4.60 -24.31 28.87
N SER A 214 -3.82 -24.80 27.91
CA SER A 214 -3.31 -26.18 27.87
C SER A 214 -1.81 -26.26 28.11
#